data_AF-D3SXE7-F1
#
_entry.id   AF-D3SXE7-F1
#
_cell.length_a   1.000
_cell.length_b   1.000
_cell.length_c   1.000
_cell.angle_alpha   90.00
_cell.angle_beta   90.00
_cell.angle_gamma   90.00
#
_symmetry.space_group_name_H-M   'P 1'
#
loop_
_entity.id
_entity.type
_entity.pdbx_description
1 polymer ?
#
loop_
_entity_poly.entity_id
_entity_poly.type
_entity_poly.pdbx_seq_one_letter_code
_entity_poly.pdbx_strand_id
1 'polypeptide(L)' 'MATHTESTTDKGVGLALALSAVAVLGALLMVTDIEAAWGFAGAVLFSALAVVAIHLYWD' A
#
# COMPACT_ATOMS: atom_id res chain seq x y z
N MET A 1 18.32 -6.74 -33.58
CA MET A 1 18.00 -6.35 -32.19
C MET A 1 16.50 -6.11 -32.12
N ALA A 2 15.73 -7.13 -31.70
CA ALA A 2 14.32 -6.93 -31.41
C ALA A 2 14.25 -6.30 -30.00
N THR A 3 14.00 -5.00 -29.93
CA THR A 3 13.64 -4.34 -28.68
C THR A 3 12.21 -4.74 -28.35
N HIS A 4 12.06 -5.89 -27.68
CA HIS A 4 10.85 -6.15 -26.93
C HIS A 4 10.91 -5.20 -25.73
N THR A 5 10.27 -4.04 -25.85
CA THR A 5 9.90 -3.27 -24.67
C THR A 5 8.93 -4.14 -23.92
N GLU A 6 9.43 -4.87 -22.92
CA GLU A 6 8.60 -5.50 -21.91
C GLU A 6 7.90 -4.37 -21.15
N SER A 7 6.80 -3.88 -21.72
CA SER A 7 5.87 -2.96 -21.09
C SER A 7 5.03 -3.70 -20.05
N THR A 8 5.63 -4.64 -19.32
CA THR A 8 5.07 -5.19 -18.10
C THR A 8 5.24 -4.10 -17.06
N THR A 9 4.25 -3.21 -17.00
CA THR A 9 4.09 -2.31 -15.87
C THR A 9 4.10 -3.16 -14.60
N ASP A 10 4.98 -2.83 -13.66
CA ASP A 10 5.07 -3.53 -12.40
C ASP A 10 3.79 -3.25 -11.60
N LYS A 11 2.82 -4.14 -11.76
CA LYS A 11 1.50 -4.04 -11.15
C LYS A 11 1.60 -4.06 -9.63
N GLY A 12 2.64 -4.69 -9.08
CA GLY A 12 2.91 -4.71 -7.64
C GLY A 12 3.27 -3.31 -7.15
N VAL A 13 4.19 -2.63 -7.85
CA VAL A 13 4.55 -1.24 -7.53
C VAL A 13 3.36 -0.29 -7.70
N GLY A 14 2.57 -0.44 -8.78
CA GLY A 14 1.37 0.38 -8.99
C GLY A 14 0.32 0.20 -7.89
N LEU A 15 0.11 -1.03 -7.43
CA LEU A 15 -0.82 -1.35 -6.34
C LEU A 15 -0.32 -0.83 -4.99
N ALA A 16 0.98 -0.97 -4.70
CA ALA A 16 1.60 -0.43 -3.49
C ALA A 16 1.48 1.11 -3.45
N LEU A 17 1.65 1.78 -4.58
CA LEU A 17 1.49 3.23 -4.68
C LEU A 17 0.03 3.66 -4.45
N ALA A 18 -0.94 2.93 -5.00
CA ALA A 18 -2.35 3.21 -4.76
C ALA A 18 -2.74 3.00 -3.28
N LEU A 19 -2.28 1.91 -2.65
CA LEU A 19 -2.57 1.61 -1.24
C LEU A 19 -1.92 2.61 -0.29
N SER A 20 -0.68 3.03 -0.56
CA SER A 20 0.00 4.07 0.23
C SER A 20 -0.69 5.43 0.11
N ALA A 21 -1.19 5.79 -1.08
CA ALA A 21 -2.00 7.00 -1.24
C ALA A 21 -3.30 6.95 -0.40
N VAL A 22 -4.00 5.82 -0.40
CA VAL A 22 -5.19 5.61 0.45
C VAL A 22 -4.84 5.72 1.93
N ALA A 23 -3.71 5.16 2.36
CA ALA A 23 -3.25 5.24 3.74
C ALA A 23 -2.95 6.68 4.18
N VAL A 24 -2.28 7.47 3.34
CA VAL A 24 -1.98 8.89 3.63
C VAL A 24 -3.27 9.71 3.70
N LEU A 25 -4.21 9.48 2.77
CA LEU A 25 -5.50 10.17 2.77
C LEU A 25 -6.33 9.81 4.01
N GLY A 26 -6.38 8.54 4.40
CA GLY A 26 -7.05 8.12 5.62
C GLY A 26 -6.42 8.73 6.87
N ALA A 27 -5.09 8.87 6.93
CA ALA A 27 -4.40 9.52 8.04
C ALA A 27 -4.74 11.02 8.13
N LEU A 28 -4.78 11.71 6.99
CA LEU A 28 -5.19 13.11 6.91
C LEU A 28 -6.62 13.33 7.40
N LEU A 29 -7.54 12.42 7.06
CA LEU A 29 -8.95 12.52 7.47
C LEU A 29 -9.16 12.27 8.97
N MET A 30 -8.20 11.67 9.68
CA MET A 30 -8.30 11.40 11.11
C MET A 30 -7.73 12.50 12.03
N VAL A 31 -7.33 13.64 11.48
CA VAL A 31 -6.77 14.78 12.25
C VAL A 31 -7.70 15.30 13.37
N THR A 32 -8.99 15.00 13.31
CA THR A 32 -9.98 15.52 14.27
C THR A 32 -10.15 14.68 15.54
N ASP A 33 -9.67 13.44 15.58
CA ASP A 33 -9.87 12.55 16.73
C ASP A 33 -8.68 11.58 16.92
N ILE A 34 -7.97 11.73 18.04
CA ILE A 34 -6.74 11.00 18.36
C ILE A 34 -7.01 9.51 18.63
N GLU A 35 -8.16 9.17 19.22
CA GLU A 35 -8.49 7.78 19.54
C GLU A 35 -8.84 7.00 18.26
N ALA A 36 -9.53 7.65 17.32
CA ALA A 36 -9.76 7.12 15.98
C ALA A 36 -8.43 6.95 15.19
N ALA A 37 -7.52 7.92 15.31
CA ALA A 37 -6.23 7.91 14.61
C ALA A 37 -5.37 6.68 14.96
N TRP A 38 -5.37 6.24 16.23
CA TRP A 38 -4.66 5.01 16.64
C TRP A 38 -5.27 3.74 16.04
N GLY A 39 -6.60 3.66 15.92
CA GLY A 39 -7.29 2.54 15.28
C GLY A 39 -6.96 2.40 13.79
N PHE A 40 -6.89 3.52 13.08
CA PHE A 40 -6.48 3.54 11.67
C PHE A 40 -5.00 3.27 11.48
N ALA A 41 -4.13 3.87 12.30
CA ALA A 41 -2.70 3.60 12.26
C ALA A 41 -2.42 2.10 12.44
N GLY A 42 -3.10 1.43 13.39
CA GLY A 42 -3.02 -0.02 13.57
C GLY A 42 -3.51 -0.81 12.36
N ALA A 43 -4.65 -0.44 11.77
CA ALA A 43 -5.19 -1.10 10.58
C ALA A 43 -4.27 -0.95 9.35
N VAL A 44 -3.68 0.23 9.13
CA VAL A 44 -2.72 0.48 8.06
C VAL A 44 -1.45 -0.36 8.26
N LEU A 45 -0.92 -0.41 9.49
CA LEU A 45 0.28 -1.19 9.80
C LEU A 45 0.04 -2.68 9.56
N PHE A 46 -1.12 -3.20 10.00
CA PHE A 46 -1.50 -4.58 9.78
C PHE A 46 -1.73 -4.90 8.30
N SER A 47 -2.37 -3.99 7.55
CA SER A 47 -2.54 -4.11 6.10
C SER A 47 -1.19 -4.13 5.37
N ALA A 48 -0.26 -3.24 5.72
CA ALA A 48 1.06 -3.19 5.10
C ALA A 48 1.86 -4.48 5.35
N LEU A 49 1.82 -4.99 6.59
CA LEU A 49 2.45 -6.26 6.94
C LEU A 49 1.85 -7.45 6.17
N ALA A 50 0.52 -7.48 6.00
CA ALA A 50 -0.14 -8.51 5.22
C ALA A 50 0.26 -8.48 3.73
N VAL A 51 0.36 -7.29 3.13
CA VAL A 51 0.79 -7.14 1.73
C VAL A 51 2.24 -7.57 1.54
N VAL A 52 3.13 -7.19 2.46
CA VAL A 52 4.55 -7.63 2.45
C VAL A 52 4.64 -9.15 2.61
N ALA A 53 3.90 -9.73 3.55
CA ALA A 53 3.87 -11.18 3.76
C ALA A 53 3.41 -11.93 2.51
N ILE A 54 2.40 -11.44 1.80
CA ILE A 54 1.94 -12.02 0.54
C ILE A 54 3.04 -11.92 -0.53
N HIS A 55 3.69 -10.77 -0.69
CA HIS A 55 4.77 -10.61 -1.69
C HIS A 55 6.02 -11.44 -1.38
N LEU A 56 6.30 -11.72 -0.10
CA LEU A 56 7.43 -12.58 0.29
C LEU A 56 7.13 -14.08 0.14
N TYR A 57 5.86 -14.48 0.15
CA TYR A 57 5.45 -15.88 0.14
C TYR A 57 4.83 -16.32 -1.19
N TRP A 58 4.48 -15.39 -2.06
CA TRP A 58 3.85 -15.63 -3.35
C TRP A 58 4.80 -15.17 -4.47
N ASP A 59 5.53 -16.13 -5.05
CA ASP A 59 6.36 -15.96 -6.27
C ASP A 59 5.49 -15.70 -7.51
#